data_AF-A0A397GZF3-F1
#
_entry.id   AF-A0A397GZF3-F1
#
_cell.length_a   1.000
_cell.length_b   1.000
_cell.length_c   1.000
_cell.angle_alpha   90.00
_cell.angle_beta   90.00
_cell.angle_gamma   90.00
#
_symmetry.space_group_name_H-M   'P 1'
#
loop_
_entity.id
_entity.type
_entity.pdbx_description
1 polymer ?
#
loop_
_entity_poly.entity_id
_entity_poly.type
_entity_poly.pdbx_seq_one_letter_code
_entity_poly.pdbx_strand_id
1 'polypeptide(L)'
;MSTTIQNIDQVSTEVKTSLPTWQEIEKSIIDILRAGNFYNKDRNIGFMTYYKKQLDELRKSEDQDQYIIDKAKQLIPNEEIYDAKIKSFSNSYYKN
;
A
#
# COMPACT_ATOMS: atom_id res chain seq x y z
N MET A 1 31.19 -37.99 19.47
CA MET A 1 30.02 -37.51 18.69
C MET A 1 29.97 -36.01 18.89
N SER A 2 30.45 -35.24 17.91
CA SER A 2 30.52 -33.77 17.99
C SER A 2 29.26 -33.19 17.37
N THR A 3 28.49 -32.45 18.17
CA THR A 3 27.29 -31.77 17.68
C THR A 3 27.69 -30.36 17.24
N THR A 4 27.67 -30.14 15.93
CA THR A 4 27.89 -28.83 15.31
C THR A 4 26.72 -27.91 15.63
N ILE A 5 27.01 -26.77 16.25
CA ILE A 5 26.05 -25.67 16.45
C ILE A 5 25.82 -25.01 15.09
N GLN A 6 24.61 -25.14 14.54
CA GLN A 6 24.17 -24.31 13.42
C GLN A 6 23.62 -23.00 14.00
N ASN A 7 24.47 -21.98 14.03
CA ASN A 7 24.03 -20.60 14.22
C ASN A 7 23.32 -20.18 12.92
N ILE A 8 22.00 -20.26 12.93
CA ILE A 8 21.19 -19.69 11.86
C ILE A 8 21.25 -18.19 12.09
N ASP A 9 22.03 -17.49 11.26
CA ASP A 9 22.00 -16.04 11.17
C ASP A 9 20.54 -15.62 10.92
N GLN A 10 19.85 -15.23 11.98
CA GLN A 10 18.62 -14.48 11.85
C GLN A 10 19.00 -13.19 11.15
N VAL A 11 18.66 -13.10 9.86
CA VAL A 11 18.46 -11.84 9.16
C VAL A 11 17.38 -11.11 9.96
N SER A 12 17.83 -10.31 10.93
CA SER A 12 16.99 -9.33 11.59
C SER A 12 16.79 -8.21 10.58
N THR A 13 15.75 -8.35 9.75
CA THR A 13 15.15 -7.19 9.11
C THR A 13 14.51 -6.39 10.23
N GLU A 14 15.29 -5.52 10.87
CA GLU A 14 14.75 -4.35 11.53
C GLU A 14 13.95 -3.60 10.47
N VAL A 15 12.64 -3.86 10.41
CA VAL A 15 11.71 -3.02 9.68
C VAL A 15 11.73 -1.70 10.44
N LYS A 16 12.63 -0.80 10.04
CA LYS A 16 12.53 0.61 10.39
C LYS A 16 11.10 0.98 10.04
N THR A 17 10.29 1.24 11.07
CA THR A 17 8.90 1.71 10.93
C THR A 17 8.89 3.17 10.50
N SER A 18 9.75 3.54 9.55
CA SER A 18 9.70 4.84 8.92
C SER A 18 8.46 4.88 8.05
N LEU A 19 7.73 5.99 8.14
CA LEU A 19 6.66 6.26 7.20
C LEU A 19 7.24 6.22 5.78
N PRO A 20 6.50 5.63 4.82
CA PRO A 20 6.94 5.61 3.43
C PRO A 20 7.05 7.04 2.91
N THR A 21 8.03 7.29 2.04
CA THR A 21 8.18 8.58 1.38
C THR A 21 7.10 8.78 0.32
N TRP A 22 6.83 10.02 -0.07
CA TRP A 22 5.90 10.27 -1.16
C TRP A 22 6.30 9.59 -2.47
N GLN A 23 7.60 9.44 -2.75
CA GLN A 23 8.08 8.74 -3.95
C GLN A 23 7.77 7.24 -3.89
N GLU A 24 7.88 6.61 -2.72
CA GLU A 24 7.54 5.20 -2.54
C GLU A 24 6.04 4.96 -2.73
N ILE A 25 5.21 5.90 -2.26
CA ILE A 25 3.76 5.87 -2.46
C ILE A 25 3.41 6.10 -3.93
N GLU A 26 4.01 7.10 -4.59
CA GLU A 26 3.81 7.37 -6.01
C GLU A 26 4.15 6.14 -6.86
N LYS A 27 5.31 5.53 -6.60
CA LYS A 27 5.76 4.31 -7.26
C LYS A 27 4.75 3.17 -7.08
N SER A 28 4.25 3.00 -5.86
CA SER A 28 3.24 1.97 -5.56
C SER A 28 1.94 2.19 -6.35
N ILE A 29 1.47 3.44 -6.47
CA ILE A 29 0.28 3.77 -7.27
C ILE A 29 0.53 3.46 -8.76
N ILE A 30 1.71 3.80 -9.30
CA ILE A 30 2.09 3.50 -10.68
C ILE A 30 2.12 1.99 -10.93
N ASP A 31 2.69 1.22 -10.00
CA ASP A 31 2.77 -0.23 -10.13
C ASP A 31 1.39 -0.90 -10.12
N ILE A 32 0.45 -0.40 -9.28
CA ILE A 32 -0.96 -0.82 -9.31
C ILE A 32 -1.59 -0.54 -10.69
N LEU A 33 -1.36 0.65 -11.24
CA LEU A 33 -1.91 1.03 -12.54
C LEU A 33 -1.30 0.19 -13.69
N ARG A 34 0.01 -0.07 -13.64
CA ARG A 34 0.68 -0.95 -14.61
C ARG A 34 0.15 -2.37 -14.53
N ALA A 35 -0.02 -2.91 -13.33
CA ALA A 35 -0.59 -4.24 -13.13
C ALA A 35 -2.02 -4.30 -13.67
N GLY A 36 -2.86 -3.29 -13.39
CA GLY A 36 -4.23 -3.25 -13.92
C GLY A 36 -4.30 -3.23 -15.45
N ASN A 37 -3.36 -2.54 -16.10
CA ASN A 37 -3.23 -2.55 -17.56
C ASN A 37 -2.72 -3.90 -18.08
N PHE A 38 -1.73 -4.49 -17.42
CA PHE A 38 -1.15 -5.78 -17.80
C PHE A 38 -2.18 -6.92 -17.73
N TYR A 39 -2.99 -6.96 -16.68
CA TYR A 39 -4.01 -8.00 -16.50
C TYR A 39 -5.30 -7.78 -17.32
N ASN A 40 -5.32 -6.77 -18.21
CA ASN A 40 -6.42 -6.43 -19.12
C ASN A 40 -7.81 -6.51 -18.45
N LYS A 41 -7.92 -6.00 -17.21
CA LYS A 41 -9.17 -6.05 -16.46
C LYS A 41 -10.04 -4.86 -16.82
N ASP A 42 -10.69 -4.93 -17.98
CA ASP A 42 -11.75 -3.99 -18.41
C ASP A 42 -12.86 -3.86 -17.34
N ARG A 43 -13.01 -4.86 -16.45
CA ARG A 43 -13.96 -4.86 -15.32
C ARG A 43 -13.63 -3.89 -14.19
N ASN A 44 -12.48 -3.23 -14.20
CA ASN A 44 -12.01 -2.38 -13.11
C ASN A 44 -11.76 -0.92 -13.53
N ILE A 45 -12.52 -0.40 -14.50
CA ILE A 45 -12.45 1.01 -14.93
C ILE A 45 -12.55 1.96 -13.71
N GLY A 46 -13.44 1.67 -12.76
CA GLY A 46 -13.59 2.47 -11.53
C GLY A 46 -12.35 2.45 -10.64
N PHE A 47 -11.76 1.27 -10.42
CA PHE A 47 -10.54 1.09 -9.63
C PHE A 47 -9.34 1.80 -10.27
N MET A 48 -9.15 1.62 -11.58
CA MET A 48 -8.07 2.27 -12.34
C MET A 48 -8.24 3.79 -12.35
N THR A 49 -9.48 4.28 -12.53
CA THR A 49 -9.79 5.72 -12.48
C THR A 49 -9.52 6.30 -11.10
N TYR A 50 -9.86 5.56 -10.04
CA TYR A 50 -9.59 5.98 -8.67
C TYR A 50 -8.09 6.18 -8.43
N TYR A 51 -7.25 5.20 -8.76
CA TYR A 51 -5.80 5.31 -8.55
C TYR A 51 -5.14 6.37 -9.44
N LYS A 52 -5.62 6.56 -10.68
CA LYS A 52 -5.18 7.68 -11.53
C LYS A 52 -5.48 9.03 -10.87
N LYS A 53 -6.68 9.20 -10.32
CA LYS A 53 -7.05 10.43 -9.60
C LYS A 53 -6.15 10.68 -8.38
N GLN A 54 -5.85 9.63 -7.59
CA GLN A 54 -4.94 9.76 -6.45
C GLN A 54 -3.53 10.19 -6.88
N LEU A 55 -3.02 9.62 -7.98
CA LEU A 55 -1.72 10.00 -8.55
C LEU A 55 -1.70 11.47 -9.00
N ASP A 56 -2.75 11.91 -9.69
CA ASP A 56 -2.85 13.28 -10.16
C ASP A 56 -2.98 14.30 -9.02
N GLU A 57 -3.73 13.98 -7.97
CA GLU A 57 -3.84 14.82 -6.77
C GLU A 57 -2.49 14.90 -6.03
N LEU A 58 -1.79 13.77 -5.86
CA LEU A 58 -0.46 13.73 -5.23
C LEU A 58 0.57 14.56 -6.01
N ARG A 59 0.55 14.54 -7.35
CA ARG A 59 1.50 15.33 -8.17
C ARG A 59 1.21 16.83 -8.17
N LYS A 60 -0.01 17.23 -7.81
CA LYS A 60 -0.46 18.62 -7.78
C LYS A 60 -0.34 19.26 -6.39
N SER A 61 -0.11 18.47 -5.35
CA SER A 61 0.02 19.03 -3.99
C SER A 61 1.33 19.80 -3.85
N GLU A 62 1.24 20.99 -3.27
CA GLU A 62 2.41 21.83 -2.94
C GLU A 62 3.37 21.12 -1.98
N ASP A 63 2.81 20.40 -1.00
CA ASP A 63 3.53 19.52 -0.09
C ASP A 63 2.96 18.09 -0.18
N GLN A 64 3.72 17.20 -0.82
CA GLN A 64 3.31 15.82 -1.10
C GLN A 64 3.28 14.96 0.16
N ASP A 65 4.23 15.17 1.08
CA ASP A 65 4.29 14.43 2.34
C ASP A 65 3.11 14.83 3.24
N GLN A 66 2.81 16.13 3.34
CA GLN A 66 1.65 16.61 4.09
C GLN A 66 0.32 16.14 3.47
N TYR A 67 0.20 16.17 2.14
CA TYR A 67 -0.97 15.65 1.43
C TYR A 67 -1.25 14.18 1.76
N ILE A 68 -0.21 13.33 1.80
CA ILE A 68 -0.34 11.92 2.16
C ILE A 68 -0.86 11.76 3.58
N ILE A 69 -0.31 12.52 4.53
CA ILE A 69 -0.73 12.48 5.94
C ILE A 69 -2.21 12.86 6.07
N ASP A 70 -2.63 13.92 5.40
CA ASP A 70 -4.02 14.40 5.49
C ASP A 70 -5.00 13.45 4.82
N LYS A 71 -4.64 12.87 3.67
CA LYS A 71 -5.43 11.81 3.03
C LYS A 71 -5.53 10.55 3.90
N ALA A 72 -4.43 10.14 4.54
CA ALA A 72 -4.45 8.99 5.43
C ALA A 72 -5.42 9.21 6.61
N LYS A 73 -5.36 10.39 7.25
CA LYS A 73 -6.30 10.77 8.31
C LYS A 73 -7.76 10.82 7.83
N GLN A 74 -8.01 11.32 6.62
CA GLN A 74 -9.37 11.37 6.06
C GLN A 74 -9.92 9.97 5.76
N LEU A 75 -9.10 9.08 5.20
CA LEU A 75 -9.52 7.74 4.80
C LEU A 75 -9.62 6.78 6.00
N ILE A 76 -8.73 6.95 6.97
CA ILE A 76 -8.55 6.07 8.12
C ILE A 76 -8.42 6.95 9.37
N PRO A 77 -9.52 7.59 9.80
CA PRO A 77 -9.49 8.54 10.91
C PRO A 77 -9.25 7.88 12.27
N ASN A 78 -9.53 6.58 12.40
CA ASN A 78 -9.35 5.82 13.63
C ASN A 78 -9.18 4.31 13.34
N GLU A 79 -8.90 3.56 14.40
CA GLU A 79 -8.65 2.11 14.37
C GLU A 79 -9.89 1.32 13.94
N GLU A 80 -11.10 1.69 14.37
CA GLU A 80 -12.33 0.99 13.98
C GLU A 80 -12.56 1.02 12.46
N ILE A 81 -12.32 2.18 11.82
CA ILE A 81 -12.42 2.33 10.37
C ILE A 81 -11.30 1.58 9.66
N TYR A 82 -10.09 1.58 10.23
CA TYR A 82 -8.97 0.78 9.73
C TYR A 82 -9.35 -0.71 9.68
N ASP A 83 -9.81 -1.25 10.81
CA ASP A 83 -10.18 -2.65 10.96
C ASP A 83 -11.33 -3.04 10.02
N ALA A 84 -12.34 -2.16 9.88
CA ALA A 84 -13.45 -2.37 8.97
C ALA A 84 -12.97 -2.43 7.51
N LYS A 85 -12.04 -1.56 7.10
CA LYS A 85 -11.45 -1.58 5.75
C LYS A 85 -10.64 -2.85 5.53
N ILE A 86 -9.78 -3.24 6.47
CA ILE A 86 -8.99 -4.48 6.36
C ILE A 86 -9.90 -5.71 6.26
N LYS A 87 -10.96 -5.79 7.08
CA LYS A 87 -11.96 -6.88 6.99
C LYS A 87 -12.68 -6.88 5.65
N SER A 88 -13.07 -5.72 5.13
CA SER A 88 -13.74 -5.60 3.83
C SER A 88 -12.84 -6.06 2.67
N PHE A 89 -11.58 -5.60 2.64
CA PHE A 89 -10.60 -6.04 1.66
C PHE A 89 -10.31 -7.54 1.76
N SER A 90 -10.13 -8.06 2.98
CA SER A 90 -9.89 -9.50 3.17
C SER A 90 -11.08 -10.35 2.72
N ASN A 91 -12.30 -9.94 3.06
CA ASN A 91 -13.51 -10.61 2.62
C ASN A 91 -13.75 -10.52 1.10
N SER A 92 -13.23 -9.49 0.42
CA SER A 92 -13.32 -9.40 -1.04
C SER A 92 -12.24 -10.21 -1.77
N TYR A 93 -11.10 -10.46 -1.13
CA TYR A 93 -9.98 -11.22 -1.71
C TYR A 93 -10.03 -12.73 -1.42
N TYR A 94 -10.61 -13.15 -0.29
CA TYR A 94 -10.67 -14.56 0.11
C TYR A 94 -12.03 -15.23 -0.09
N LYS A 95 -13.03 -14.55 -0.66
CA LYS A 95 -14.26 -15.21 -1.12
C LYS A 95 -14.03 -15.84 -2.50
N ASN A 96 -13.47 -17.04 -2.47
CA ASN A 96 -13.77 -18.10 -3.43
C ASN A 96 -14.94 -18.93 -2.92
#